data_AF-A0A916SS09-F1
#
_entry.id   AF-A0A916SS09-F1
#
_cell.length_a   1.000
_cell.length_b   1.000
_cell.length_c   1.000
_cell.angle_alpha   90.00
_cell.angle_beta   90.00
_cell.angle_gamma   90.00
#
_symmetry.space_group_name_H-M   'P 1'
#
loop_
_entity.id
_entity.type
_entity.pdbx_description
1 polymer ?
#
loop_
_entity_poly.entity_id
_entity_poly.type
_entity_poly.pdbx_seq_one_letter_code
_entity_poly.pdbx_strand_id
1 'polypeptide(L)'
;MATDSGIDETSVGADDRANLVQLLRTAYPHPRFPDGPYERTADAILEQIGESVWHRTLLTRGLRTLDDAAHGPFRDLDDIAASELLHAIADAEFFVFIRGVAVPLLYGDPEVWAALGYEGESFSKGGYVNRGFDDLDWLPDPRVEEYDGSDEFVEVADQDQLKKA
;
A
#
# COMPACT_ATOMS: atom_id res chain seq x y z
N MET A 1 10.67 -39.48 -27.18
CA MET A 1 11.00 -38.86 -25.88
C MET A 1 10.55 -37.41 -25.99
N ALA A 2 9.30 -37.14 -25.60
CA ALA A 2 8.73 -35.81 -25.70
C ALA A 2 9.43 -34.91 -24.69
N THR A 3 9.91 -33.75 -25.14
CA THR A 3 10.44 -32.70 -24.28
C THR A 3 9.27 -32.13 -23.51
N ASP A 4 9.25 -32.43 -22.21
CA ASP A 4 8.42 -31.75 -21.22
C ASP A 4 8.86 -30.29 -21.18
N SER A 5 8.12 -29.43 -21.90
CA SER A 5 8.24 -27.98 -21.78
C SER A 5 7.60 -27.58 -20.46
N GLY A 6 8.25 -27.95 -19.35
CA GLY A 6 7.86 -27.55 -18.02
C GLY A 6 7.88 -26.03 -17.95
N ILE A 7 6.70 -25.41 -17.90
CA ILE A 7 6.58 -24.02 -17.47
C ILE A 7 7.16 -23.97 -16.06
N ASP A 8 8.24 -23.21 -15.87
CA ASP A 8 8.76 -22.95 -14.55
C ASP A 8 7.68 -22.22 -13.76
N GLU A 9 6.95 -22.94 -12.90
CA GLU A 9 5.88 -22.37 -12.08
C GLU A 9 6.36 -21.30 -11.10
N THR A 10 7.67 -21.02 -11.07
CA THR A 10 8.32 -19.98 -10.26
C THR A 10 8.88 -18.81 -11.06
N SER A 11 8.75 -18.82 -12.40
CA SER A 11 9.22 -17.72 -13.24
C SER A 11 8.21 -16.57 -13.22
N VAL A 12 8.67 -15.38 -12.82
CA VAL A 12 7.90 -14.13 -12.88
C VAL A 12 8.01 -13.53 -14.28
N GLY A 13 6.88 -13.31 -14.94
CA GLY A 13 6.80 -12.71 -16.27
C GLY A 13 6.36 -11.24 -16.29
N ALA A 14 6.37 -10.63 -17.47
CA ALA A 14 5.82 -9.28 -17.68
C ALA A 14 4.31 -9.22 -17.38
N ASP A 15 3.59 -10.33 -17.59
CA ASP A 15 2.17 -10.44 -17.27
C ASP A 15 1.91 -10.40 -15.76
N ASP A 16 2.76 -11.07 -14.97
CA ASP A 16 2.69 -11.04 -13.50
C ASP A 16 2.93 -9.63 -12.96
N ARG A 17 3.90 -8.90 -13.51
CA ARG A 17 4.16 -7.50 -13.16
C ARG A 17 2.94 -6.63 -13.43
N ALA A 18 2.32 -6.75 -14.60
CA ALA A 18 1.14 -5.95 -14.95
C ALA A 18 -0.07 -6.27 -14.06
N ASN A 19 -0.32 -7.55 -13.76
CA ASN A 19 -1.36 -7.97 -12.81
C ASN A 19 -1.08 -7.42 -11.40
N LEU A 20 0.19 -7.44 -10.96
CA LEU A 20 0.56 -6.89 -9.66
C LEU A 20 0.37 -5.36 -9.60
N VAL A 21 0.71 -4.62 -10.65
CA VAL A 21 0.42 -3.18 -10.72
C VAL A 21 -1.08 -2.91 -10.63
N GLN A 22 -1.91 -3.65 -11.39
CA GLN A 22 -3.36 -3.49 -11.27
C GLN A 22 -3.85 -3.82 -9.85
N LEU A 23 -3.38 -4.92 -9.26
CA LEU A 23 -3.73 -5.31 -7.90
C LEU A 23 -3.43 -4.18 -6.91
N LEU A 24 -2.24 -3.57 -7.00
CA LEU A 24 -1.85 -2.47 -6.13
C LEU A 24 -2.76 -1.24 -6.30
N ARG A 25 -3.12 -0.89 -7.53
CA ARG A 25 -4.05 0.23 -7.81
C ARG A 25 -5.45 -0.03 -7.27
N THR A 26 -5.95 -1.25 -7.44
CA THR A 26 -7.27 -1.65 -6.94
C THR A 26 -7.29 -1.68 -5.41
N ALA A 27 -6.22 -2.18 -4.77
CA ALA A 27 -6.12 -2.24 -3.31
C ALA A 27 -5.90 -0.87 -2.65
N TYR A 28 -5.23 0.06 -3.34
CA TYR A 28 -4.91 1.40 -2.86
C TYR A 28 -5.34 2.46 -3.89
N PRO A 29 -6.65 2.69 -4.09
CA PRO A 29 -7.16 3.48 -5.21
C PRO A 29 -7.05 4.99 -4.97
N HIS A 30 -5.83 5.55 -5.05
CA HIS A 30 -5.59 6.98 -4.86
C HIS A 30 -5.64 7.76 -6.18
N PRO A 31 -6.67 8.60 -6.44
CA PRO A 31 -6.82 9.28 -7.72
C PRO A 31 -5.73 10.31 -8.03
N ARG A 32 -5.03 10.80 -6.99
CA ARG A 32 -3.97 11.81 -7.11
C ARG A 32 -2.57 11.21 -7.27
N PHE A 33 -2.41 9.90 -7.07
CA PHE A 33 -1.09 9.28 -7.15
C PHE A 33 -0.76 9.00 -8.61
N PRO A 34 0.46 9.32 -9.08
CA PRO A 34 0.91 8.91 -10.40
C PRO A 34 1.09 7.39 -10.46
N ASP A 35 1.25 6.84 -11.68
CA ASP A 35 1.42 5.40 -11.89
C ASP A 35 2.80 4.90 -11.41
N GLY A 36 3.83 5.74 -11.50
CA GLY A 36 5.23 5.40 -11.18
C GLY A 36 5.45 4.74 -9.82
N PRO A 37 4.90 5.27 -8.71
CA PRO A 37 4.96 4.63 -7.39
C PRO A 37 4.39 3.20 -7.35
N TYR A 38 3.29 2.92 -8.06
CA TYR A 38 2.71 1.58 -8.12
C TYR A 38 3.62 0.62 -8.89
N GLU A 39 4.19 1.08 -10.01
CA GLU A 39 5.15 0.31 -10.80
C GLU A 39 6.41 -0.03 -10.00
N ARG A 40 7.02 0.95 -9.32
CA ARG A 40 8.19 0.73 -8.46
C ARG A 40 7.88 -0.19 -7.28
N THR A 41 6.69 -0.06 -6.69
CA THR A 41 6.23 -0.95 -5.62
C THR A 41 6.12 -2.38 -6.13
N ALA A 42 5.55 -2.59 -7.33
CA ALA A 42 5.50 -3.91 -7.95
C ALA A 42 6.91 -4.46 -8.19
N ASP A 43 7.82 -3.66 -8.77
CA ASP A 43 9.20 -4.08 -9.05
C ASP A 43 9.95 -4.48 -7.77
N ALA A 44 9.82 -3.70 -6.69
CA ALA A 44 10.43 -4.01 -5.40
C ALA A 44 9.85 -5.28 -4.74
N ILE A 45 8.54 -5.52 -4.87
CA ILE A 45 7.93 -6.78 -4.43
C ILE A 45 8.52 -7.95 -5.23
N LEU A 46 8.61 -7.84 -6.55
CA LEU A 46 9.17 -8.88 -7.42
C LEU A 46 10.65 -9.17 -7.12
N GLU A 47 11.43 -8.15 -6.76
CA GLU A 47 12.81 -8.31 -6.30
C GLU A 47 12.86 -9.05 -4.96
N GLN A 48 12.08 -8.62 -3.96
CA GLN A 48 12.08 -9.21 -2.61
C GLN A 48 11.65 -10.68 -2.60
N ILE A 49 10.69 -11.08 -3.46
CA ILE A 49 10.31 -12.49 -3.55
C ILE A 49 11.40 -13.34 -4.21
N GLY A 50 12.24 -12.77 -5.08
CA GLY A 50 13.31 -13.49 -5.80
C GLY A 50 14.25 -14.24 -4.86
N GLU A 51 14.41 -13.72 -3.64
CA GLU A 51 15.24 -14.29 -2.57
C GLU A 51 14.65 -15.56 -1.91
N SER A 52 13.37 -15.88 -2.16
CA SER A 52 12.66 -16.98 -1.52
C SER A 52 11.81 -17.78 -2.52
N VAL A 53 12.10 -19.08 -2.65
CA VAL A 53 11.28 -20.00 -3.46
C VAL A 53 9.84 -20.01 -2.97
N TRP A 54 9.62 -19.98 -1.65
CA TRP A 54 8.28 -19.94 -1.06
C TRP A 54 7.51 -18.69 -1.49
N HIS A 55 8.11 -17.49 -1.39
CA HIS A 55 7.45 -16.25 -1.78
C HIS A 55 7.17 -16.18 -3.29
N ARG A 56 8.09 -16.68 -4.13
CA ARG A 56 7.85 -16.82 -5.58
C ARG A 56 6.64 -17.70 -5.86
N THR A 57 6.59 -18.89 -5.27
CA THR A 57 5.45 -19.80 -5.44
C THR A 57 4.15 -19.19 -4.91
N LEU A 58 4.18 -18.52 -3.76
CA LEU A 58 3.02 -17.85 -3.19
C LEU A 58 2.48 -16.76 -4.14
N LEU A 59 3.37 -15.92 -4.70
CA LEU A 59 2.96 -14.87 -5.63
C LEU A 59 2.43 -15.45 -6.95
N THR A 60 3.21 -16.29 -7.64
CA THR A 60 2.81 -16.80 -8.97
C THR A 60 1.50 -17.59 -8.89
N ARG A 61 1.27 -18.35 -7.81
CA ARG A 61 -0.02 -19.02 -7.57
C ARG A 61 -1.14 -18.05 -7.22
N GLY A 62 -0.85 -17.02 -6.42
CA GLY A 62 -1.82 -15.97 -6.08
C GLY A 62 -2.31 -15.22 -7.32
N LEU A 63 -1.38 -14.76 -8.17
CA LEU A 63 -1.70 -14.06 -9.42
C LEU A 63 -2.48 -14.96 -10.39
N ARG A 64 -2.11 -16.25 -10.51
CA ARG A 64 -2.90 -17.20 -11.31
C ARG A 64 -4.31 -17.42 -10.75
N THR A 65 -4.45 -17.48 -9.43
CA THR A 65 -5.78 -17.61 -8.79
C THR A 65 -6.65 -16.39 -9.08
N LEU A 66 -6.05 -15.19 -9.14
CA LEU A 66 -6.74 -13.98 -9.57
C LEU A 66 -7.21 -14.06 -11.02
N ASP A 67 -6.34 -14.48 -11.94
CA ASP A 67 -6.71 -14.64 -13.36
C ASP A 67 -7.81 -15.69 -13.54
N ASP A 68 -7.72 -16.82 -12.84
CA ASP A 68 -8.73 -17.88 -12.89
C ASP A 68 -10.09 -17.38 -12.37
N ALA A 69 -10.09 -16.63 -11.26
CA ALA A 69 -11.30 -16.04 -10.68
C ALA A 69 -11.89 -14.92 -11.55
N ALA A 70 -11.05 -14.20 -12.29
CA ALA A 70 -11.44 -13.18 -13.26
C ALA A 70 -11.93 -13.77 -14.59
N HIS A 71 -11.76 -15.07 -14.82
CA HIS A 71 -12.00 -15.74 -16.10
C HIS A 71 -11.19 -15.13 -17.26
N GLY A 72 -9.98 -14.64 -16.97
CA GLY A 72 -9.11 -13.91 -17.87
C GLY A 72 -8.04 -13.13 -17.09
N PRO A 73 -7.18 -12.33 -17.73
CA PRO A 73 -6.18 -11.54 -17.01
C PRO A 73 -6.86 -10.58 -16.01
N PHE A 74 -6.48 -10.64 -14.74
CA PHE A 74 -7.01 -9.76 -13.69
C PHE A 74 -6.83 -8.28 -14.05
N ARG A 75 -5.71 -7.93 -14.69
CA ARG A 75 -5.43 -6.58 -15.20
C ARG A 75 -6.46 -6.03 -16.19
N ASP A 76 -7.27 -6.88 -16.81
CA ASP A 76 -8.26 -6.48 -17.80
C ASP A 76 -9.66 -6.25 -17.18
N LEU A 77 -9.83 -6.51 -15.88
CA LEU A 77 -11.07 -6.22 -15.16
C LEU A 77 -11.28 -4.70 -15.01
N ASP A 78 -12.54 -4.28 -15.03
CA ASP A 78 -12.90 -2.93 -14.59
C ASP A 78 -12.72 -2.76 -13.07
N ASP A 79 -12.64 -1.51 -12.62
CA ASP A 79 -12.31 -1.18 -11.23
C ASP A 79 -13.29 -1.78 -10.21
N ILE A 80 -14.59 -1.91 -10.57
CA ILE A 80 -15.61 -2.47 -9.67
C ILE A 80 -15.38 -3.97 -9.53
N ALA A 81 -15.30 -4.69 -10.65
CA ALA A 81 -15.07 -6.13 -10.65
C ALA A 81 -13.73 -6.50 -9.97
N ALA A 82 -12.66 -5.75 -10.24
CA ALA A 82 -11.37 -5.94 -9.60
C ALA A 82 -11.47 -5.74 -8.07
N SER A 83 -12.18 -4.69 -7.62
CA SER A 83 -12.34 -4.39 -6.19
C SER A 83 -13.16 -5.46 -5.47
N GLU A 84 -14.25 -5.94 -6.06
CA GLU A 84 -15.07 -7.02 -5.51
C GLU A 84 -14.26 -8.32 -5.37
N LEU A 85 -13.47 -8.65 -6.38
CA LEU A 85 -12.61 -9.83 -6.37
C LEU A 85 -11.53 -9.72 -5.29
N LEU A 86 -10.84 -8.57 -5.17
CA LEU A 86 -9.85 -8.37 -4.10
C LEU A 86 -10.48 -8.41 -2.70
N HIS A 87 -11.70 -7.91 -2.52
CA HIS A 87 -12.42 -8.06 -1.26
C HIS A 87 -12.69 -9.53 -0.92
N ALA A 88 -13.06 -10.35 -1.90
CA ALA A 88 -13.34 -11.77 -1.69
C ALA A 88 -12.09 -12.57 -1.24
N ILE A 89 -10.89 -12.08 -1.56
CA ILE A 89 -9.61 -12.72 -1.21
C ILE A 89 -8.82 -11.95 -0.13
N ALA A 90 -9.45 -11.01 0.57
CA ALA A 90 -8.76 -10.08 1.47
C ALA A 90 -7.92 -10.78 2.58
N ASP A 91 -8.34 -11.98 2.98
CA ASP A 91 -7.69 -12.81 4.00
C ASP A 91 -6.78 -13.91 3.41
N ALA A 92 -6.65 -14.00 2.09
CA ALA A 92 -5.77 -14.96 1.45
C ALA A 92 -4.31 -14.63 1.79
N GLU A 93 -3.51 -15.67 2.11
CA GLU A 93 -2.12 -15.52 2.57
C GLU A 93 -1.28 -14.67 1.61
N PHE A 94 -1.45 -14.87 0.30
CA PHE A 94 -0.71 -14.11 -0.71
C PHE A 94 -1.08 -12.61 -0.68
N PHE A 95 -2.36 -12.27 -0.47
CA PHE A 95 -2.80 -10.88 -0.44
C PHE A 95 -2.39 -10.19 0.86
N VAL A 96 -2.44 -10.91 1.99
CA VAL A 96 -1.88 -10.44 3.27
C VAL A 96 -0.38 -10.15 3.14
N PHE A 97 0.38 -11.04 2.49
CA PHE A 97 1.80 -10.82 2.19
C PHE A 97 2.01 -9.56 1.35
N ILE A 98 1.29 -9.43 0.22
CA ILE A 98 1.38 -8.24 -0.64
C ILE A 98 1.06 -6.97 0.14
N ARG A 99 0.01 -6.95 0.96
CA ARG A 99 -0.33 -5.78 1.78
C ARG A 99 0.78 -5.40 2.75
N GLY A 100 1.39 -6.37 3.41
CA GLY A 100 2.48 -6.16 4.36
C GLY A 100 3.70 -5.48 3.74
N VAL A 101 3.95 -5.70 2.45
CA VAL A 101 5.08 -5.13 1.70
C VAL A 101 4.67 -3.86 0.95
N ALA A 102 3.48 -3.83 0.36
CA ALA A 102 3.02 -2.72 -0.47
C ALA A 102 2.85 -1.41 0.30
N VAL A 103 2.31 -1.45 1.53
CA VAL A 103 2.10 -0.24 2.33
C VAL A 103 3.41 0.52 2.58
N PRO A 104 4.46 -0.08 3.19
CA PRO A 104 5.69 0.66 3.45
C PRO A 104 6.41 1.11 2.16
N LEU A 105 6.29 0.36 1.06
CA LEU A 105 6.90 0.75 -0.21
C LEU A 105 6.16 1.91 -0.90
N LEU A 106 4.84 1.78 -1.08
CA LEU A 106 4.04 2.78 -1.77
C LEU A 106 4.03 4.11 -1.02
N TYR A 107 3.80 4.07 0.29
CA TYR A 107 3.79 5.27 1.12
C TYR A 107 5.19 5.72 1.55
N GLY A 108 6.23 4.94 1.24
CA GLY A 108 7.63 5.34 1.36
C GLY A 108 8.16 6.04 0.10
N ASP A 109 7.36 6.13 -0.96
CA ASP A 109 7.78 6.70 -2.24
C ASP A 109 7.76 8.25 -2.21
N PRO A 110 8.85 8.93 -2.60
CA PRO A 110 8.90 10.40 -2.61
C PRO A 110 7.86 11.09 -3.51
N GLU A 111 7.40 10.47 -4.60
CA GLU A 111 6.32 11.05 -5.42
C GLU A 111 4.97 10.96 -4.69
N VAL A 112 4.75 9.90 -3.91
CA VAL A 112 3.58 9.79 -3.03
C VAL A 112 3.63 10.82 -1.91
N TRP A 113 4.81 11.06 -1.33
CA TRP A 113 5.00 12.12 -0.33
C TRP A 113 4.61 13.48 -0.89
N ALA A 114 5.10 13.82 -2.08
CA ALA A 114 4.75 15.07 -2.75
C ALA A 114 3.23 15.18 -3.01
N ALA A 115 2.57 14.10 -3.42
CA ALA A 115 1.11 14.09 -3.63
C ALA A 115 0.32 14.27 -2.33
N LEU A 116 0.88 13.83 -1.20
CA LEU A 116 0.27 13.94 0.14
C LEU A 116 0.63 15.25 0.86
N GLY A 117 1.59 16.04 0.36
CA GLY A 117 2.13 17.20 1.07
C GLY A 117 3.04 16.80 2.25
N TYR A 118 3.58 15.58 2.25
CA TYR A 118 4.55 15.15 3.25
C TYR A 118 5.96 15.60 2.85
N GLU A 119 6.61 16.37 3.73
CA GLU A 119 7.92 16.99 3.49
C GLU A 119 9.13 16.02 3.59
N GLY A 120 8.89 14.72 3.72
CA GLY A 120 9.93 13.69 3.88
C GLY A 120 10.42 13.59 5.33
N GLU A 121 11.47 12.81 5.60
CA GLU A 121 11.90 12.46 6.95
C GLU A 121 12.45 13.66 7.77
N SER A 122 12.07 13.74 9.04
CA SER A 122 12.48 14.85 9.91
C SER A 122 13.90 14.72 10.47
N PHE A 123 14.32 13.49 10.79
CA PHE A 123 15.55 13.23 11.55
C PHE A 123 16.81 13.70 10.82
N SER A 124 16.92 13.41 9.52
CA SER A 124 18.08 13.80 8.71
C SER A 124 18.11 15.32 8.42
N LYS A 125 16.97 16.00 8.60
CA LYS A 125 16.77 17.41 8.23
C LYS A 125 16.76 18.36 9.44
N GLY A 126 16.98 17.85 10.65
CA GLY A 126 16.97 18.66 11.87
C GLY A 126 15.58 19.02 12.40
N GLY A 127 14.56 18.24 12.05
CA GLY A 127 13.17 18.42 12.50
C GLY A 127 12.30 19.27 11.56
N TYR A 128 11.01 19.38 11.88
CA TYR A 128 10.02 20.16 11.09
C TYR A 128 9.82 21.60 11.57
N VAL A 129 10.43 22.01 12.70
CA VAL A 129 10.19 23.34 13.31
C VAL A 129 10.38 24.48 12.32
N ASN A 130 11.30 24.35 11.36
CA ASN A 130 11.53 25.34 10.30
C ASN A 130 11.26 24.78 8.89
N ARG A 131 10.42 23.73 8.79
CA ARG A 131 10.13 22.97 7.56
C ARG A 131 8.67 22.49 7.55
N GLY A 132 7.74 23.43 7.61
CA GLY A 132 6.32 23.18 7.39
C GLY A 132 5.59 22.39 8.46
N PHE A 133 6.08 22.39 9.70
CA PHE A 133 5.32 21.86 10.84
C PHE A 133 3.94 22.53 10.97
N ASP A 134 3.86 23.82 10.65
CA ASP A 134 2.70 24.69 10.75
C ASP A 134 2.10 25.11 9.39
N ASP A 135 2.54 24.50 8.28
CA ASP A 135 2.02 24.75 6.92
C ASP A 135 0.68 24.01 6.70
N LEU A 136 -0.31 24.27 7.56
CA LEU A 136 -1.61 23.59 7.54
C LEU A 136 -2.64 24.31 6.68
N ASP A 137 -2.88 23.80 5.46
CA ASP A 137 -3.93 24.32 4.56
C ASP A 137 -5.34 24.29 5.17
N TRP A 138 -5.61 23.31 6.03
CA TRP A 138 -6.93 23.07 6.64
C TRP A 138 -7.14 23.82 7.96
N LEU A 139 -6.08 24.39 8.55
CA LEU A 139 -6.13 25.17 9.79
C LEU A 139 -5.21 26.40 9.67
N PRO A 140 -5.62 27.41 8.90
CA PRO A 140 -4.76 28.56 8.58
C PRO A 140 -4.53 29.52 9.76
N ASP A 141 -5.34 29.42 10.81
CA ASP A 141 -5.16 30.18 12.06
C ASP A 141 -5.10 29.19 13.24
N PRO A 142 -4.00 28.42 13.38
CA PRO A 142 -3.87 27.45 14.44
C PRO A 142 -3.75 28.17 15.78
N ARG A 143 -4.54 27.74 16.77
CA ARG A 143 -4.43 28.27 18.13
C ARG A 143 -3.07 27.91 18.72
N VAL A 144 -2.27 28.92 19.06
CA VAL A 144 -0.94 28.76 19.68
C VAL A 144 -0.97 28.80 21.20
N GLU A 145 -2.15 29.05 21.78
CA GLU A 145 -2.41 29.03 23.21
C GLU A 145 -3.28 27.82 23.60
N GLU A 146 -3.21 27.42 24.86
CA GLU A 146 -4.09 26.41 25.42
C GLU A 146 -5.54 26.92 25.43
N TYR A 147 -6.53 26.04 25.34
CA TYR A 147 -7.94 26.46 25.41
C TYR A 147 -8.25 26.96 26.82
N ASP A 148 -8.74 28.20 26.93
CA ASP A 148 -9.13 28.85 28.19
C ASP A 148 -10.66 29.05 28.32
N GLY A 149 -11.43 28.47 27.40
CA GLY A 149 -12.88 28.61 27.37
C GLY A 149 -13.59 27.80 28.45
N SER A 150 -14.90 28.01 28.57
CA SER A 150 -15.73 27.40 29.62
C SER A 150 -16.11 25.94 29.37
N ASP A 151 -15.82 25.41 28.18
CA ASP A 151 -16.18 24.03 27.85
C ASP A 151 -15.24 23.07 28.58
N GLU A 152 -15.82 22.16 29.35
CA GLU A 152 -15.05 21.10 30.00
C GLU A 152 -14.63 20.07 28.94
N PHE A 153 -13.32 19.80 28.83
CA PHE A 153 -12.83 18.73 27.97
C PHE A 153 -13.33 17.38 28.50
N VAL A 154 -14.20 16.74 27.73
CA VAL A 154 -14.68 15.38 28.04
C VAL A 154 -13.76 14.39 27.35
N GLU A 155 -13.16 13.48 28.13
CA GLU A 155 -12.41 12.35 27.60
C GLU A 155 -13.34 11.46 26.77
N VAL A 156 -13.05 11.29 25.48
CA VAL A 156 -13.88 10.50 24.56
C VAL A 156 -13.49 9.01 24.57
N ALA A 157 -12.31 8.70 25.11
CA ALA A 157 -11.76 7.36 25.19
C ALA A 157 -11.66 6.89 26.65
N ASP A 158 -12.78 6.46 27.24
CA ASP A 158 -12.84 5.86 28.59
C ASP A 158 -11.81 4.72 28.82
N GLN A 159 -11.36 4.08 27.72
CA GLN A 159 -10.42 2.97 27.70
C GLN A 159 -8.99 3.38 28.11
N ASP A 160 -8.62 4.65 27.92
CA ASP A 160 -7.26 5.17 28.07
C ASP A 160 -7.02 5.82 29.44
N GLN A 161 -7.99 5.73 30.35
CA GLN A 161 -7.81 6.20 31.71
C GLN A 161 -6.66 5.47 32.39
N LEU A 162 -5.56 6.20 32.60
CA LEU A 162 -4.44 5.75 33.42
C LEU A 162 -4.99 5.33 34.79
N LYS A 163 -4.92 4.03 35.09
CA LYS A 163 -5.27 3.52 36.42
C LYS A 163 -4.41 4.26 37.44
N LYS A 164 -5.05 5.12 38.24
CA LYS A 164 -4.37 5.77 39.38
C LYS A 164 -3.80 4.66 40.27
N ALA A 165 -2.49 4.72 40.49
CA ALA A 165 -1.75 3.83 41.37
C ALA A 165 -2.18 4.02 42.84
#